data_AF-A0A1V5PQW8-F1
#
_entry.id   AF-A0A1V5PQW8-F1
#
_cell.length_a   1.000
_cell.length_b   1.000
_cell.length_c   1.000
_cell.angle_alpha   90.00
_cell.angle_beta   90.00
_cell.angle_gamma   90.00
#
_symmetry.space_group_name_H-M   'P 1'
#
loop_
_entity.id
_entity.type
_entity.pdbx_description
1 polymer ?
#
loop_
_entity_poly.entity_id
_entity_poly.type
_entity_poly.pdbx_seq_one_letter_code
_entity_poly.pdbx_strand_id
1 'polypeptide(L)'
;MNKIIFFVLFLLIINLYGIDMVSGEEISGEIMRVEVNIPTLTLTIFKNDEIIKKYMIAAGSPKTPTPLGEYYIVSKETDPTWYPPPKPVKKVDDKGQEYVEMEQEDPVPPGPDNPLGRYWLGLDRNDLGIHSTNNPSSIGYSVSHGCIRMRPENAREVFDILQVGTRVDIVYKSVDIIVEPYGSELFVASYPDIYSLGKESFPEIKLNLEQTGIPYDEGLLRKVLQESKGKFIMVSKPFQVLLNGEMVPVKALYPVDNIIEGKKEFYISQGDWNKVSSHVITWDKERKQSLINEKPVSFIVYDGRYYVSTSELARMVDMEFFVDIQRRRLIFYSVMMFLNGIHLGREGILINEKPYISLNTLSDALGIKFSWNNKTREAFVPGLSFKCVIQSNKAFLSVDKLVENFSFQMKKEGKRIVNLFYPVITLNSISLEKKAFLYHGELYISLRECSNITGLRFEWRPKDEIAVIGGKHLKGKKFGDFAYLPLSSLYKIAFVDVSHSQSGFIDISLTKIIINERFYSIEGYRDGITDEIMLKLDDCLKLARIDYDGNNNSYFLNGEKLDIKQRIDGPYVSLKSLDNLSCVDIDYNRSEYVVRIFIN
;
A
#
# COMPACT_ATOMS: atom_id res chain seq x y z
N MET A 1 -4.64 43.11 0.17
CA MET A 1 -6.07 43.41 -0.06
C MET A 1 -6.66 42.33 -0.94
N ASN A 2 -7.65 41.61 -0.42
CA ASN A 2 -8.58 40.68 -1.09
C ASN A 2 -8.01 39.52 -1.94
N LYS A 3 -7.96 38.33 -1.34
CA LYS A 3 -8.80 37.15 -1.64
C LYS A 3 -8.22 35.93 -0.90
N ILE A 4 -9.06 34.97 -0.54
CA ILE A 4 -8.79 33.75 0.28
C ILE A 4 -9.07 33.93 1.78
N ILE A 5 -10.25 34.47 2.13
CA ILE A 5 -10.98 34.13 3.36
C ILE A 5 -12.46 34.09 2.97
N PHE A 6 -12.92 33.00 2.34
CA PHE A 6 -14.36 32.81 2.08
C PHE A 6 -14.72 31.33 1.88
N PHE A 7 -14.16 30.42 2.70
CA PHE A 7 -14.54 29.00 2.65
C PHE A 7 -14.59 28.30 4.02
N VAL A 8 -14.73 29.04 5.12
CA VAL A 8 -14.83 28.47 6.48
C VAL A 8 -16.12 28.88 7.20
N LEU A 9 -17.05 29.60 6.54
CA LEU A 9 -18.29 30.06 7.18
C LEU A 9 -19.58 29.57 6.49
N PHE A 10 -19.55 28.38 5.87
CA PHE A 10 -20.75 27.75 5.27
C PHE A 10 -21.03 26.33 5.79
N LEU A 11 -20.49 25.96 6.95
CA LEU A 11 -20.77 24.68 7.61
C LEU A 11 -21.19 24.82 9.09
N LEU A 12 -21.64 26.02 9.50
CA LEU A 12 -22.08 26.27 10.87
C LEU A 12 -23.48 26.89 11.01
N ILE A 13 -24.30 26.88 9.96
CA ILE A 13 -25.71 27.33 10.01
C ILE A 13 -26.61 26.37 9.22
N ILE A 14 -26.61 25.09 9.61
CA ILE A 14 -27.74 24.17 9.38
C ILE A 14 -27.91 23.33 10.65
N ASN A 15 -28.06 24.00 11.79
CA ASN A 15 -28.40 23.35 13.06
C ASN A 15 -29.43 24.12 13.89
N LEU A 16 -30.16 25.06 13.27
CA LEU A 16 -31.11 25.94 13.96
C LEU A 16 -32.32 26.26 13.06
N TYR A 17 -32.99 25.25 12.52
CA TYR A 17 -34.42 25.32 12.17
C TYR A 17 -35.01 23.93 12.39
N GLY A 18 -35.62 23.74 13.56
CA GLY A 18 -36.50 22.61 13.82
C GLY A 18 -37.69 22.68 12.87
N ILE A 19 -37.71 21.78 11.90
CA ILE A 19 -38.92 21.36 11.23
C ILE A 19 -39.25 20.02 11.87
N ASP A 20 -40.33 20.00 12.66
CA ASP A 20 -40.95 18.79 13.19
C ASP A 20 -41.38 17.92 12.00
N MET A 21 -40.48 17.03 11.58
CA MET A 21 -40.84 15.86 10.79
C MET A 21 -41.65 14.96 11.72
N VAL A 22 -42.96 14.94 11.52
CA VAL A 22 -43.85 13.90 12.03
C VAL A 22 -43.18 12.57 11.71
N SER A 23 -42.71 11.88 12.76
CA SER A 23 -42.22 10.52 12.66
C SER A 23 -43.40 9.63 12.25
N GLY A 24 -43.50 9.33 10.96
CA GLY A 24 -44.19 8.12 10.54
C GLY A 24 -43.44 6.97 11.17
N GLU A 25 -44.07 6.24 12.09
CA GLU A 25 -43.64 4.91 12.46
C GLU A 25 -43.64 4.06 11.18
N GLU A 26 -42.49 3.88 10.55
CA GLU A 26 -42.28 2.73 9.68
C GLU A 26 -42.34 1.50 10.57
N ILE A 27 -43.43 0.74 10.44
CA ILE A 27 -43.51 -0.63 10.94
C ILE A 27 -42.52 -1.45 10.12
N SER A 28 -41.24 -1.41 10.52
CA SER A 28 -40.21 -2.32 10.03
C SER A 28 -40.46 -3.70 10.63
N GLY A 29 -41.43 -4.42 10.07
CA GLY A 29 -41.56 -5.84 10.31
C GLY A 29 -40.31 -6.55 9.74
N GLU A 30 -39.73 -7.49 10.49
CA GLU A 30 -38.63 -8.31 9.99
C GLU A 30 -39.08 -9.04 8.71
N ILE A 31 -38.46 -8.74 7.58
CA ILE A 31 -38.85 -9.34 6.30
C ILE A 31 -38.04 -10.63 6.10
N MET A 32 -38.75 -11.75 6.19
CA MET A 32 -38.24 -13.07 5.87
C MET A 32 -38.49 -13.36 4.40
N ARG A 33 -37.49 -13.88 3.69
CA ARG A 33 -37.64 -14.43 2.33
C ARG A 33 -36.78 -15.66 2.13
N VAL A 34 -37.15 -16.48 1.15
CA VAL A 34 -36.46 -17.71 0.79
C VAL A 34 -35.99 -17.62 -0.65
N GLU A 35 -34.75 -18.02 -0.92
CA GLU A 35 -34.28 -18.31 -2.28
C GLU A 35 -34.03 -19.81 -2.41
N VAL A 36 -34.68 -20.44 -3.38
CA VAL A 36 -34.39 -21.81 -3.81
C VAL A 36 -33.59 -21.72 -5.10
N ASN A 37 -32.33 -22.09 -5.06
CA ASN A 37 -31.46 -22.12 -6.23
C ASN A 37 -31.30 -23.56 -6.74
N ILE A 38 -31.76 -23.79 -7.96
CA ILE A 38 -31.91 -25.14 -8.52
C ILE A 38 -30.57 -25.79 -8.90
N PRO A 39 -29.67 -25.16 -9.69
CA PRO A 39 -28.37 -25.75 -10.00
C PRO A 39 -27.51 -26.09 -8.77
N THR A 40 -27.60 -25.29 -7.71
CA THR A 40 -26.85 -25.51 -6.46
C THR A 40 -27.54 -26.51 -5.53
N LEU A 41 -28.83 -26.79 -5.75
CA LEU A 41 -29.69 -27.59 -4.88
C LEU A 41 -29.72 -27.05 -3.44
N THR A 42 -29.88 -25.73 -3.31
CA THR A 42 -29.89 -25.06 -2.01
C THR A 42 -31.15 -24.23 -1.79
N LEU A 43 -31.68 -24.28 -0.58
CA LEU A 43 -32.65 -23.34 -0.05
C LEU A 43 -31.94 -22.44 0.96
N THR A 44 -32.00 -21.12 0.74
CA THR A 44 -31.37 -20.10 1.59
C THR A 44 -32.47 -19.22 2.19
N ILE A 45 -32.47 -19.05 3.51
CA ILE A 45 -33.38 -18.16 4.22
C ILE A 45 -32.65 -16.87 4.52
N PHE A 46 -33.29 -15.75 4.17
CA PHE A 46 -32.82 -14.41 4.43
C PHE A 46 -33.73 -13.71 5.43
N LYS A 47 -33.13 -12.91 6.31
CA LYS A 47 -33.80 -11.98 7.21
C LYS A 47 -33.20 -10.60 6.97
N ASN A 48 -34.01 -9.66 6.46
CA ASN A 48 -33.52 -8.32 6.08
C ASN A 48 -32.28 -8.37 5.16
N ASP A 49 -32.30 -9.27 4.17
CA ASP A 49 -31.21 -9.57 3.23
C ASP A 49 -29.93 -10.20 3.79
N GLU A 50 -29.87 -10.49 5.09
CA GLU A 50 -28.82 -11.32 5.67
C GLU A 50 -29.19 -12.80 5.60
N ILE A 51 -28.24 -13.64 5.18
CA ILE A 51 -28.41 -15.10 5.19
C ILE A 51 -28.41 -15.57 6.64
N ILE A 52 -29.51 -16.16 7.09
CA ILE A 52 -29.60 -16.75 8.44
C ILE A 52 -29.40 -18.28 8.43
N LYS A 53 -29.82 -18.95 7.35
CA LYS A 53 -29.76 -20.41 7.21
C LYS A 53 -29.65 -20.81 5.74
N LYS A 54 -28.95 -21.91 5.47
CA LYS A 54 -28.82 -22.52 4.13
C LYS A 54 -28.92 -24.04 4.25
N TYR A 55 -29.74 -24.65 3.42
CA TYR A 55 -30.03 -26.09 3.45
C TYR A 55 -29.85 -26.71 2.07
N MET A 56 -29.32 -27.93 2.03
CA MET A 56 -29.35 -28.75 0.80
C MET A 56 -30.75 -29.32 0.59
N ILE A 57 -31.21 -29.36 -0.66
CA ILE A 57 -32.54 -29.84 -1.05
C ILE A 57 -32.47 -30.89 -2.16
N ALA A 58 -33.61 -31.51 -2.49
CA ALA A 58 -33.82 -32.14 -3.78
C ALA A 58 -34.81 -31.32 -4.60
N ALA A 59 -34.53 -31.12 -5.87
CA ALA A 59 -35.41 -30.42 -6.81
C ALA A 59 -36.05 -31.40 -7.80
N GLY A 60 -36.92 -30.89 -8.67
CA GLY A 60 -37.52 -31.59 -9.79
C GLY A 60 -36.48 -32.24 -10.69
N SER A 61 -36.84 -33.36 -11.31
CA SER A 61 -36.02 -33.95 -12.37
C SER A 61 -36.08 -33.12 -13.66
N PRO A 62 -35.15 -33.27 -14.60
CA PRO A 62 -35.26 -32.60 -15.91
C PRO A 62 -36.54 -32.94 -16.69
N LYS A 63 -37.17 -34.09 -16.40
CA LYS A 63 -38.46 -34.49 -17.01
C LYS A 63 -39.66 -33.80 -16.36
N THR A 64 -39.51 -33.38 -15.11
CA THR A 64 -40.55 -32.78 -14.26
C THR A 64 -39.91 -31.64 -13.46
N PRO A 65 -39.47 -30.57 -14.15
CA PRO A 65 -38.64 -29.55 -13.54
C PRO A 65 -39.41 -28.77 -12.47
N THR A 66 -38.72 -28.38 -11.41
CA THR A 66 -39.25 -27.38 -10.47
C THR A 66 -39.44 -26.06 -11.22
N PRO A 67 -40.67 -25.52 -11.27
CA PRO A 67 -40.95 -24.27 -11.96
C PRO A 67 -40.21 -23.08 -11.33
N LEU A 68 -39.59 -22.25 -12.17
CA LEU A 68 -38.96 -21.01 -11.73
C LEU A 68 -40.03 -19.92 -11.53
N GLY A 69 -39.81 -19.02 -10.58
CA GLY A 69 -40.74 -17.91 -10.33
C GLY A 69 -40.66 -17.37 -8.91
N GLU A 70 -41.43 -16.30 -8.70
CA GLU A 70 -41.74 -15.77 -7.37
C GLU A 70 -43.02 -16.44 -6.87
N TYR A 71 -42.98 -16.95 -5.64
CA TYR A 71 -44.07 -17.64 -4.99
C TYR A 71 -44.23 -17.17 -3.54
N TYR A 72 -45.35 -17.51 -2.92
CA TYR A 72 -45.64 -17.23 -1.52
C TYR A 72 -46.08 -18.50 -0.80
N ILE A 73 -45.63 -18.69 0.44
CA ILE A 73 -46.16 -19.77 1.28
C ILE A 73 -47.61 -19.44 1.62
N VAL A 74 -48.57 -20.24 1.14
CA VAL A 74 -50.02 -20.03 1.39
C VAL A 74 -50.60 -21.00 2.40
N SER A 75 -49.91 -22.12 2.65
CA SER A 75 -50.36 -23.12 3.61
C SER A 75 -49.19 -23.82 4.30
N LYS A 76 -49.45 -24.30 5.51
CA LYS A 76 -48.52 -25.09 6.32
C LYS A 76 -49.29 -26.23 6.95
N GLU A 77 -48.82 -27.45 6.78
CA GLU A 77 -49.48 -28.65 7.31
C GLU A 77 -48.44 -29.59 7.95
N THR A 78 -48.77 -30.10 9.13
CA THR A 78 -48.04 -31.19 9.78
C THR A 78 -48.75 -32.49 9.51
N ASP A 79 -47.97 -33.54 9.23
CA ASP A 79 -48.46 -34.88 8.93
C ASP A 79 -49.52 -34.86 7.78
N PRO A 80 -49.16 -34.35 6.57
CA PRO A 80 -50.09 -34.21 5.44
C PRO A 80 -50.44 -35.55 4.80
N THR A 81 -51.62 -35.64 4.18
CA THR A 81 -51.95 -36.75 3.26
C THR A 81 -51.39 -36.47 1.87
N TRP A 82 -50.69 -37.44 1.26
CA TRP A 82 -50.21 -37.29 -0.12
C TRP A 82 -51.23 -37.82 -1.11
N TYR A 83 -51.58 -37.01 -2.10
CA TYR A 83 -52.45 -37.39 -3.21
C TYR A 83 -51.58 -37.58 -4.46
N PRO A 84 -51.35 -38.83 -4.93
CA PRO A 84 -50.54 -39.07 -6.10
C PRO A 84 -51.16 -38.42 -7.35
N PRO A 85 -50.37 -37.80 -8.26
CA PRO A 85 -50.92 -37.33 -9.52
C PRO A 85 -51.38 -38.53 -10.38
N PRO A 86 -52.46 -38.39 -11.18
CA PRO A 86 -52.91 -39.45 -12.07
C PRO A 86 -51.78 -39.90 -13.00
N LYS A 87 -51.63 -41.21 -13.19
CA LYS A 87 -50.59 -41.79 -14.06
C LYS A 87 -51.21 -42.36 -15.34
N PRO A 88 -50.54 -42.23 -16.50
CA PRO A 88 -51.01 -42.85 -17.73
C PRO A 88 -50.79 -44.36 -17.66
N VAL A 89 -51.89 -45.12 -17.75
CA VAL A 89 -51.89 -46.58 -17.80
C VAL A 89 -52.38 -47.02 -19.17
N LYS A 90 -51.60 -47.90 -19.82
CA LYS A 90 -52.01 -48.51 -21.09
C LYS A 90 -53.04 -49.60 -20.80
N LYS A 91 -54.22 -49.46 -21.41
CA LYS A 91 -55.29 -50.46 -21.35
C LYS A 91 -55.66 -50.91 -22.76
N VAL A 92 -56.32 -52.05 -22.83
CA VAL A 92 -56.81 -52.64 -24.07
C VAL A 92 -58.32 -52.79 -23.93
N ASP A 93 -59.09 -52.26 -24.88
CA ASP A 93 -60.53 -52.42 -24.87
C ASP A 93 -60.97 -53.84 -25.28
N ASP A 94 -62.28 -54.14 -25.17
CA ASP A 94 -62.84 -55.45 -25.53
C ASP A 94 -62.65 -55.83 -27.01
N LYS A 95 -62.17 -54.90 -27.85
CA LYS A 95 -61.88 -55.10 -29.28
C LYS A 95 -60.38 -55.25 -29.56
N GLY A 96 -59.54 -55.27 -28.53
CA GLY A 96 -58.09 -55.38 -28.67
C GLY A 96 -57.36 -54.07 -28.99
N GLN A 97 -58.02 -52.92 -28.86
CA GLN A 97 -57.44 -51.61 -29.15
C GLN A 97 -56.75 -51.02 -27.91
N GLU A 98 -55.47 -50.67 -28.03
CA GLU A 98 -54.72 -49.96 -27.00
C GLU A 98 -55.20 -48.51 -26.86
N TYR A 99 -55.45 -48.08 -25.62
CA TYR A 99 -55.68 -46.69 -25.25
C TYR A 99 -54.96 -46.35 -23.94
N VAL A 100 -54.78 -45.05 -23.67
CA VAL A 100 -54.18 -44.56 -22.43
C VAL A 100 -55.29 -44.01 -21.55
N GLU A 101 -55.41 -44.53 -20.34
CA GLU A 101 -56.30 -44.02 -19.31
C GLU A 101 -55.47 -43.37 -18.21
N MET A 102 -55.95 -42.25 -17.65
CA MET A 102 -55.32 -41.63 -16.49
C MET A 102 -55.88 -42.27 -15.23
N GLU A 103 -55.08 -43.11 -14.58
CA GLU A 103 -55.48 -43.81 -13.36
C GLU A 103 -55.07 -43.00 -12.13
N GLN A 104 -56.02 -42.77 -11.23
CA GLN A 104 -55.79 -42.11 -9.95
C GLN A 104 -55.48 -43.17 -8.89
N GLU A 105 -54.28 -43.11 -8.31
CA GLU A 105 -53.89 -43.97 -7.18
C GLU A 105 -54.53 -43.49 -5.87
N ASP A 106 -54.70 -44.43 -4.93
CA ASP A 106 -55.22 -44.13 -3.60
C ASP A 106 -54.33 -43.13 -2.85
N PRO A 107 -54.91 -42.21 -2.06
CA PRO A 107 -54.15 -41.30 -1.22
C PRO A 107 -53.29 -42.04 -0.20
N VAL A 108 -52.06 -41.58 0.01
CA VAL A 108 -51.16 -42.13 1.04
C VAL A 108 -51.33 -41.31 2.32
N PRO A 109 -51.85 -41.91 3.41
CA PRO A 109 -52.07 -41.20 4.67
C PRO A 109 -50.75 -40.80 5.33
N PRO A 110 -50.79 -39.98 6.40
CA PRO A 110 -49.58 -39.61 7.13
C PRO A 110 -48.88 -40.83 7.74
N GLY A 111 -47.56 -40.91 7.59
CA GLY A 111 -46.78 -42.04 8.10
C GLY A 111 -45.40 -42.18 7.45
N PRO A 112 -44.60 -43.20 7.83
CA PRO A 112 -43.26 -43.42 7.29
C PRO A 112 -43.21 -43.60 5.75
N ASP A 113 -44.27 -44.13 5.16
CA ASP A 113 -44.35 -44.40 3.72
C ASP A 113 -44.81 -43.17 2.91
N ASN A 114 -45.23 -42.10 3.60
CA ASN A 114 -45.69 -40.89 2.94
C ASN A 114 -44.52 -40.09 2.34
N PRO A 115 -44.48 -39.87 1.02
CA PRO A 115 -43.36 -39.20 0.36
C PRO A 115 -43.24 -37.70 0.68
N LEU A 116 -44.31 -37.07 1.20
CA LEU A 116 -44.29 -35.70 1.70
C LEU A 116 -43.64 -35.58 3.09
N GLY A 117 -43.44 -36.71 3.78
CA GLY A 117 -42.98 -36.73 5.16
C GLY A 117 -43.93 -35.99 6.10
N ARG A 118 -43.39 -35.43 7.20
CA ARG A 118 -44.20 -34.82 8.27
C ARG A 118 -44.50 -33.34 8.10
N TYR A 119 -43.82 -32.62 7.21
CA TYR A 119 -43.91 -31.17 7.13
C TYR A 119 -44.13 -30.75 5.69
N TRP A 120 -45.17 -29.96 5.44
CA TRP A 120 -45.52 -29.39 4.15
C TRP A 120 -45.70 -27.88 4.27
N LEU A 121 -45.08 -27.15 3.36
CA LEU A 121 -45.29 -25.72 3.14
C LEU A 121 -45.73 -25.55 1.68
N GLY A 122 -47.03 -25.33 1.47
CA GLY A 122 -47.61 -25.15 0.15
C GLY A 122 -47.34 -23.75 -0.39
N LEU A 123 -46.96 -23.68 -1.67
CA LEU A 123 -46.80 -22.41 -2.38
C LEU A 123 -48.13 -22.01 -3.05
N ASP A 124 -48.26 -20.76 -3.48
CA ASP A 124 -49.40 -20.20 -4.23
C ASP A 124 -49.58 -20.77 -5.65
N ARG A 125 -49.14 -22.01 -5.82
CA ARG A 125 -49.32 -22.88 -6.97
C ARG A 125 -49.69 -24.26 -6.44
N ASN A 126 -50.93 -24.70 -6.70
CA ASN A 126 -51.58 -25.84 -6.02
C ASN A 126 -50.81 -27.18 -6.07
N ASP A 127 -49.89 -27.38 -7.01
CA ASP A 127 -49.08 -28.59 -7.20
C ASP A 127 -47.62 -28.45 -6.68
N LEU A 128 -47.28 -27.35 -6.01
CA LEU A 128 -45.91 -27.03 -5.62
C LEU A 128 -45.78 -26.71 -4.12
N GLY A 129 -44.77 -27.30 -3.49
CA GLY A 129 -44.47 -27.06 -2.08
C GLY A 129 -43.05 -27.40 -1.70
N ILE A 130 -42.65 -26.90 -0.52
CA ILE A 130 -41.45 -27.29 0.20
C ILE A 130 -41.87 -28.30 1.25
N HIS A 131 -41.26 -29.49 1.26
CA HIS A 131 -41.70 -30.55 2.15
C HIS A 131 -40.59 -31.49 2.62
N SER A 132 -40.85 -32.19 3.73
CA SER A 132 -40.01 -33.27 4.22
C SER A 132 -39.96 -34.44 3.24
N THR A 133 -39.08 -35.41 3.40
CA THR A 133 -39.13 -36.64 2.58
C THR A 133 -38.90 -37.89 3.41
N ASN A 134 -39.59 -38.97 3.04
CA ASN A 134 -39.28 -40.31 3.54
C ASN A 134 -38.06 -40.95 2.86
N ASN A 135 -37.49 -40.29 1.84
CA ASN A 135 -36.25 -40.73 1.19
C ASN A 135 -35.14 -39.66 1.30
N PRO A 136 -34.48 -39.52 2.46
CA PRO A 136 -33.43 -38.51 2.67
C PRO A 136 -32.20 -38.68 1.76
N SER A 137 -31.99 -39.86 1.17
CA SER A 137 -30.90 -40.08 0.19
C SER A 137 -31.14 -39.35 -1.14
N SER A 138 -32.38 -38.88 -1.40
CA SER A 138 -32.69 -38.05 -2.57
C SER A 138 -32.18 -36.61 -2.47
N ILE A 139 -31.82 -36.14 -1.27
CA ILE A 139 -31.33 -34.77 -1.04
C ILE A 139 -29.94 -34.61 -1.66
N GLY A 140 -29.73 -33.52 -2.39
CA GLY A 140 -28.54 -33.30 -3.21
C GLY A 140 -28.67 -33.80 -4.64
N TYR A 141 -29.87 -34.22 -5.07
CA TYR A 141 -30.16 -34.65 -6.44
C TYR A 141 -31.43 -33.99 -7.02
N SER A 142 -31.52 -33.93 -8.35
CA SER A 142 -32.71 -33.49 -9.09
C SER A 142 -33.57 -34.68 -9.51
N VAL A 143 -34.45 -35.13 -8.61
CA VAL A 143 -35.17 -36.41 -8.73
C VAL A 143 -36.64 -36.34 -8.34
N SER A 144 -37.14 -35.17 -7.93
CA SER A 144 -38.55 -35.02 -7.55
C SER A 144 -39.45 -34.82 -8.78
N HIS A 145 -40.77 -34.85 -8.56
CA HIS A 145 -41.78 -34.53 -9.58
C HIS A 145 -42.12 -33.03 -9.63
N GLY A 146 -41.19 -32.16 -9.23
CA GLY A 146 -41.34 -30.71 -9.29
C GLY A 146 -41.27 -30.02 -7.91
N CYS A 147 -41.68 -30.69 -6.84
CA CYS A 147 -41.62 -30.15 -5.47
C CYS A 147 -40.19 -30.08 -4.88
N ILE A 148 -40.02 -29.26 -3.85
CA ILE A 148 -38.74 -29.08 -3.13
C ILE A 148 -38.72 -30.02 -1.92
N ARG A 149 -37.83 -31.01 -1.94
CA ARG A 149 -37.66 -31.96 -0.83
C ARG A 149 -36.57 -31.51 0.12
N MET A 150 -36.78 -31.72 1.40
CA MET A 150 -35.84 -31.45 2.48
C MET A 150 -35.66 -32.66 3.38
N ARG A 151 -34.48 -32.79 4.00
CA ARG A 151 -34.29 -33.78 5.08
C ARG A 151 -35.30 -33.51 6.21
N PRO A 152 -35.86 -34.53 6.87
CA PRO A 152 -36.89 -34.34 7.91
C PRO A 152 -36.52 -33.32 8.99
N GLU A 153 -35.28 -33.35 9.46
CA GLU A 153 -34.75 -32.42 10.47
C GLU A 153 -34.71 -30.97 9.97
N ASN A 154 -34.28 -30.75 8.72
CA ASN A 154 -34.23 -29.43 8.11
C ASN A 154 -35.64 -28.94 7.78
N ALA A 155 -36.52 -29.82 7.30
CA ALA A 155 -37.91 -29.49 6.98
C ALA A 155 -38.66 -29.00 8.22
N ARG A 156 -38.41 -29.63 9.38
CA ARG A 156 -38.95 -29.19 10.67
C ARG A 156 -38.47 -27.77 11.01
N GLU A 157 -37.16 -27.54 10.96
CA GLU A 157 -36.59 -26.22 11.27
C GLU A 157 -37.14 -25.13 10.33
N VAL A 158 -37.19 -25.41 9.03
CA VAL A 158 -37.78 -24.51 8.03
C VAL A 158 -39.27 -24.27 8.30
N PHE A 159 -40.01 -25.32 8.67
CA PHE A 159 -41.42 -25.20 9.06
C PHE A 159 -41.58 -24.30 10.30
N ASP A 160 -40.69 -24.38 11.28
CA ASP A 160 -40.78 -23.56 12.49
C ASP A 160 -40.38 -22.09 12.22
N ILE A 161 -39.41 -21.85 11.32
CA ILE A 161 -38.91 -20.51 10.99
C ILE A 161 -39.87 -19.73 10.06
N LEU A 162 -40.39 -20.37 9.02
CA LEU A 162 -41.13 -19.66 7.96
C LEU A 162 -42.62 -19.52 8.30
N GLN A 163 -43.21 -18.39 7.91
CA GLN A 163 -44.64 -18.10 8.12
C GLN A 163 -45.41 -18.12 6.80
N VAL A 164 -46.74 -18.31 6.87
CA VAL A 164 -47.62 -18.05 5.73
C VAL A 164 -47.46 -16.58 5.30
N GLY A 165 -47.38 -16.33 4.00
CA GLY A 165 -47.04 -15.04 3.41
C GLY A 165 -45.54 -14.84 3.16
N THR A 166 -44.67 -15.75 3.61
CA THR A 166 -43.23 -15.64 3.30
C THR A 166 -42.99 -15.83 1.81
N ARG A 167 -42.27 -14.89 1.20
CA ARG A 167 -41.86 -14.94 -0.21
C ARG A 167 -40.82 -16.03 -0.45
N VAL A 168 -40.97 -16.77 -1.54
CA VAL A 168 -40.08 -17.83 -2.01
C VAL A 168 -39.73 -17.56 -3.48
N ASP A 169 -38.47 -17.21 -3.73
CA ASP A 169 -37.93 -17.04 -5.08
C ASP A 169 -37.26 -18.34 -5.53
N ILE A 170 -37.77 -18.97 -6.59
CA ILE A 170 -37.15 -20.14 -7.21
C ILE A 170 -36.34 -19.66 -8.42
N VAL A 171 -35.02 -19.75 -8.31
CA VAL A 171 -34.06 -19.20 -9.27
C VAL A 171 -33.17 -20.28 -9.89
N TYR A 172 -32.56 -19.94 -11.02
CA TYR A 172 -31.65 -20.81 -11.76
C TYR A 172 -30.30 -20.13 -11.95
N LYS A 173 -29.49 -20.10 -10.89
CA LYS A 173 -28.15 -19.50 -10.91
C LYS A 173 -27.10 -20.62 -10.83
N SER A 174 -26.39 -20.85 -11.91
CA SER A 174 -25.41 -21.93 -12.06
C SER A 174 -23.99 -21.52 -11.66
N VAL A 175 -23.78 -20.27 -11.22
CA VAL A 175 -22.49 -19.78 -10.75
C VAL A 175 -22.63 -19.11 -9.39
N ASP A 176 -21.89 -19.62 -8.40
CA ASP A 176 -21.69 -18.95 -7.12
C ASP A 176 -20.38 -18.16 -7.16
N ILE A 177 -20.43 -16.91 -6.71
CA ILE A 177 -19.26 -16.07 -6.47
C ILE A 177 -19.23 -15.74 -4.98
N ILE A 178 -18.13 -16.04 -4.32
CA ILE A 178 -17.87 -15.66 -2.93
C ILE A 178 -16.72 -14.66 -2.91
N VAL A 179 -17.01 -13.50 -2.34
CA VAL A 179 -16.02 -12.49 -2.00
C VAL A 179 -15.68 -12.64 -0.52
N GLU A 180 -14.41 -12.86 -0.19
CA GLU A 180 -13.99 -12.92 1.21
C GLU A 180 -14.19 -11.56 1.93
N PRO A 181 -14.45 -11.52 3.26
CA PRO A 181 -14.84 -10.31 3.99
C PRO A 181 -13.86 -9.13 3.94
N TYR A 182 -12.58 -9.36 3.59
CA TYR A 182 -11.58 -8.30 3.39
C TYR A 182 -11.51 -7.80 1.94
N GLY A 183 -12.40 -8.27 1.06
CA GLY A 183 -12.50 -7.86 -0.34
C GLY A 183 -11.21 -8.13 -1.12
N SER A 184 -10.49 -9.21 -0.80
CA SER A 184 -9.19 -9.50 -1.42
C SER A 184 -9.12 -10.84 -2.13
N GLU A 185 -10.09 -11.73 -1.94
CA GLU A 185 -10.11 -13.02 -2.63
C GLU A 185 -11.48 -13.29 -3.24
N LEU A 186 -11.46 -13.96 -4.39
CA LEU A 186 -12.63 -14.35 -5.16
C LEU A 186 -12.62 -15.86 -5.33
N PHE A 187 -13.69 -16.50 -4.87
CA PHE A 187 -13.95 -17.92 -5.11
C PHE A 187 -15.14 -18.06 -6.04
N VAL A 188 -14.99 -18.94 -7.03
CA VAL A 188 -16.05 -19.21 -7.99
C VAL A 188 -16.30 -20.72 -8.03
N ALA A 189 -17.57 -21.10 -8.05
CA ALA A 189 -18.02 -22.46 -8.34
C ALA A 189 -19.05 -22.40 -9.47
N SER A 190 -18.98 -23.34 -10.41
CA SER A 190 -20.00 -23.53 -11.43
C SER A 190 -20.64 -24.90 -11.31
N TYR A 191 -21.96 -24.90 -11.41
CA TYR A 191 -22.81 -26.07 -11.27
C TYR A 191 -23.27 -26.57 -12.64
N PRO A 192 -23.66 -27.85 -12.76
CA PRO A 192 -24.23 -28.39 -13.99
C PRO A 192 -25.52 -27.65 -14.41
N ASP A 193 -25.76 -27.57 -15.71
CA ASP A 193 -27.04 -27.08 -16.26
C ASP A 193 -28.07 -28.22 -16.27
N ILE A 194 -28.67 -28.48 -15.12
CA ILE A 194 -29.52 -29.65 -14.87
C ILE A 194 -30.76 -29.68 -15.77
N TYR A 195 -31.37 -28.53 -16.06
CA TYR A 195 -32.58 -28.39 -16.89
C TYR A 195 -32.30 -27.97 -18.34
N SER A 196 -31.03 -27.81 -18.74
CA SER A 196 -30.67 -27.34 -20.09
C SER A 196 -31.27 -25.97 -20.43
N LEU A 197 -31.39 -25.08 -19.44
CA LEU A 197 -31.93 -23.73 -19.61
C LEU A 197 -30.86 -22.72 -20.05
N GLY A 198 -29.59 -23.14 -20.09
CA GLY A 198 -28.45 -22.26 -20.27
C GLY A 198 -27.84 -21.84 -18.93
N LYS A 199 -26.52 -21.63 -18.94
CA LYS A 199 -25.77 -21.05 -17.82
C LYS A 199 -25.67 -19.54 -17.97
N GLU A 200 -25.43 -18.84 -16.86
CA GLU A 200 -25.03 -17.44 -16.88
C GLU A 200 -23.88 -17.21 -17.86
N SER A 201 -23.98 -16.12 -18.62
CA SER A 201 -23.01 -15.85 -19.68
C SER A 201 -21.67 -15.42 -19.10
N PHE A 202 -20.58 -15.72 -19.81
CA PHE A 202 -19.26 -15.26 -19.40
C PHE A 202 -19.18 -13.73 -19.20
N PRO A 203 -19.75 -12.87 -20.08
CA PRO A 203 -19.78 -11.42 -19.85
C PRO A 203 -20.53 -10.99 -18.59
N GLU A 204 -21.63 -11.67 -18.22
CA GLU A 204 -22.41 -11.37 -17.01
C GLU A 204 -21.62 -11.71 -15.75
N ILE A 205 -21.01 -12.90 -15.70
CA ILE A 205 -20.14 -13.31 -14.60
C ILE A 205 -18.95 -12.36 -14.48
N LYS A 206 -18.39 -11.94 -15.62
CA LYS A 206 -17.30 -10.97 -15.68
C LYS A 206 -17.70 -9.64 -15.04
N LEU A 207 -18.87 -9.11 -15.38
CA LEU A 207 -19.39 -7.87 -14.81
C LEU A 207 -19.55 -7.97 -13.28
N ASN A 208 -20.10 -9.08 -12.79
CA ASN A 208 -20.26 -9.32 -11.35
C ASN A 208 -18.92 -9.38 -10.62
N LEU A 209 -17.90 -10.01 -11.22
CA LEU A 209 -16.54 -10.04 -10.66
C LEU A 209 -15.85 -8.67 -10.72
N GLU A 210 -16.05 -7.89 -11.78
CA GLU A 210 -15.47 -6.54 -11.92
C GLU A 210 -16.02 -5.56 -10.88
N GLN A 211 -17.30 -5.68 -10.51
CA GLN A 211 -17.91 -4.88 -9.44
C GLN A 211 -17.26 -5.09 -8.06
N THR A 212 -16.59 -6.23 -7.85
CA THR A 212 -15.87 -6.49 -6.60
C THR A 212 -14.58 -5.68 -6.48
N GLY A 213 -14.03 -5.16 -7.60
CA GLY A 213 -12.73 -4.49 -7.64
C GLY A 213 -11.52 -5.40 -7.44
N ILE A 214 -11.71 -6.72 -7.34
CA ILE A 214 -10.64 -7.68 -7.06
C ILE A 214 -10.06 -8.23 -8.37
N PRO A 215 -8.75 -8.10 -8.61
CA PRO A 215 -8.12 -8.71 -9.78
C PRO A 215 -8.22 -10.24 -9.77
N TYR A 216 -8.64 -10.85 -10.88
CA TYR A 216 -8.75 -12.30 -11.07
C TYR A 216 -8.04 -12.81 -12.34
N ASP A 217 -7.85 -14.12 -12.42
CA ASP A 217 -7.31 -14.84 -13.58
C ASP A 217 -8.46 -15.30 -14.49
N GLU A 218 -8.56 -14.69 -15.67
CA GLU A 218 -9.62 -14.98 -16.63
C GLU A 218 -9.53 -16.40 -17.21
N GLY A 219 -8.31 -16.91 -17.42
CA GLY A 219 -8.09 -18.25 -17.95
C GLY A 219 -8.52 -19.32 -16.94
N LEU A 220 -8.17 -19.12 -15.66
CA LEU A 220 -8.63 -19.98 -14.58
C LEU A 220 -10.15 -19.90 -14.42
N LEU A 221 -10.73 -18.70 -14.46
CA LEU A 221 -12.19 -18.51 -14.39
C LEU A 221 -12.90 -19.33 -15.47
N ARG A 222 -12.45 -19.26 -16.74
CA ARG A 222 -13.02 -20.06 -17.83
C ARG A 222 -12.98 -21.55 -17.54
N LYS A 223 -11.87 -22.04 -16.99
CA LYS A 223 -11.73 -23.45 -16.60
C LYS A 223 -12.70 -23.83 -15.47
N VAL A 224 -12.81 -22.98 -14.45
CA VAL A 224 -13.74 -23.18 -13.32
C VAL A 224 -15.19 -23.25 -13.79
N LEU A 225 -15.60 -22.38 -14.71
CA LEU A 225 -16.96 -22.37 -15.25
C LEU A 225 -17.31 -23.62 -16.06
N GLN A 226 -16.30 -24.32 -16.58
CA GLN A 226 -16.48 -25.57 -17.34
C GLN A 226 -16.41 -26.82 -16.45
N GLU A 227 -15.49 -26.85 -15.49
CA GLU A 227 -15.05 -28.11 -14.88
C GLU A 227 -15.34 -28.24 -13.39
N SER A 228 -15.62 -27.15 -12.67
CA SER A 228 -15.59 -27.16 -11.19
C SER A 228 -16.68 -28.02 -10.53
N LYS A 229 -17.83 -28.22 -11.18
CA LYS A 229 -18.94 -29.08 -10.68
C LYS A 229 -19.30 -28.78 -9.22
N GLY A 230 -19.44 -27.50 -8.88
CA GLY A 230 -19.77 -27.04 -7.53
C GLY A 230 -18.59 -26.93 -6.56
N LYS A 231 -17.37 -27.31 -6.96
CA LYS A 231 -16.16 -27.09 -6.16
C LYS A 231 -15.74 -25.62 -6.24
N PHE A 232 -15.69 -24.91 -5.12
CA PHE A 232 -15.15 -23.55 -5.08
C PHE A 232 -13.66 -23.54 -5.42
N ILE A 233 -13.29 -22.68 -6.37
CA ILE A 233 -11.91 -22.45 -6.78
C ILE A 233 -11.62 -20.96 -6.67
N MET A 234 -10.51 -20.62 -6.01
CA MET A 234 -10.02 -19.24 -5.96
C MET A 234 -9.58 -18.78 -7.35
N VAL A 235 -10.24 -17.77 -7.89
CA VAL A 235 -9.91 -17.15 -9.19
C VAL A 235 -9.18 -15.82 -9.04
N SER A 236 -9.18 -15.19 -7.87
CA SER A 236 -8.42 -13.96 -7.62
C SER A 236 -6.91 -14.19 -7.84
N LYS A 237 -6.22 -13.17 -8.38
CA LYS A 237 -4.76 -13.23 -8.54
C LYS A 237 -4.08 -13.36 -7.17
N PRO A 238 -3.08 -14.24 -6.99
CA PRO A 238 -2.43 -14.41 -5.69
C PRO A 238 -1.73 -13.13 -5.23
N PHE A 239 -1.52 -12.99 -3.92
CA PHE A 239 -0.67 -11.93 -3.39
C PHE A 239 0.77 -12.14 -3.85
N GLN A 240 1.40 -11.06 -4.31
CA GLN A 240 2.82 -11.01 -4.60
C GLN A 240 3.58 -10.97 -3.27
N VAL A 241 4.60 -11.82 -3.12
CA VAL A 241 5.42 -11.79 -1.91
C VAL A 241 6.73 -11.08 -2.21
N LEU A 242 7.13 -10.19 -1.31
CA LEU A 242 8.45 -9.54 -1.35
C LEU A 242 9.25 -9.99 -0.14
N LEU A 243 10.44 -10.54 -0.36
CA LEU A 243 11.41 -10.86 0.69
C LEU A 243 12.56 -9.86 0.61
N ASN A 244 12.72 -9.00 1.62
CA ASN A 244 13.76 -7.95 1.65
C ASN A 244 13.77 -7.08 0.36
N GLY A 245 12.57 -6.77 -0.15
CA GLY A 245 12.38 -5.96 -1.36
C GLY A 245 12.44 -6.73 -2.68
N GLU A 246 12.76 -8.03 -2.67
CA GLU A 246 12.78 -8.85 -3.87
C GLU A 246 11.47 -9.61 -4.06
N MET A 247 10.91 -9.48 -5.26
CA MET A 247 9.73 -10.22 -5.69
C MET A 247 10.03 -11.72 -5.73
N VAL A 248 9.30 -12.51 -4.95
CA VAL A 248 9.42 -13.97 -4.97
C VAL A 248 8.14 -14.61 -5.53
N PRO A 249 8.27 -15.55 -6.49
CA PRO A 249 7.13 -16.17 -7.16
C PRO A 249 6.52 -17.26 -6.28
N VAL A 250 5.89 -16.88 -5.17
CA VAL A 250 5.20 -17.80 -4.27
C VAL A 250 3.69 -17.58 -4.31
N LYS A 251 2.94 -18.68 -4.18
CA LYS A 251 1.48 -18.62 -4.06
C LYS A 251 1.15 -18.37 -2.58
N ALA A 252 0.71 -17.15 -2.28
CA ALA A 252 0.16 -16.77 -0.98
C ALA A 252 -1.37 -16.71 -1.06
N LEU A 253 -2.05 -17.33 -0.09
CA LEU A 253 -3.51 -17.41 -0.05
C LEU A 253 -4.07 -17.54 1.36
N TYR A 254 -5.37 -17.30 1.48
CA TYR A 254 -6.14 -17.40 2.71
C TYR A 254 -7.19 -18.53 2.58
N PRO A 255 -7.03 -19.68 3.25
CA PRO A 255 -7.95 -20.82 3.11
C PRO A 255 -9.32 -20.54 3.76
N VAL A 256 -10.41 -20.78 3.03
CA VAL A 256 -11.81 -20.58 3.47
C VAL A 256 -12.18 -21.50 4.66
N ASP A 257 -11.61 -22.70 4.74
CA ASP A 257 -11.97 -23.70 5.74
C ASP A 257 -11.58 -23.32 7.19
N ASN A 258 -10.75 -22.27 7.37
CA ASN A 258 -10.29 -21.79 8.68
C ASN A 258 -11.03 -20.55 9.22
N ILE A 259 -12.10 -20.10 8.58
CA ILE A 259 -12.93 -19.00 9.09
C ILE A 259 -13.59 -19.36 10.45
N ILE A 260 -13.71 -20.67 10.74
CA ILE A 260 -14.38 -21.20 11.96
C ILE A 260 -13.43 -21.26 13.18
N GLU A 261 -12.11 -21.19 13.01
CA GLU A 261 -11.13 -21.28 14.13
C GLU A 261 -10.50 -19.94 14.55
N GLY A 262 -10.92 -18.81 13.96
CA GLY A 262 -10.64 -17.48 14.50
C GLY A 262 -9.20 -16.94 14.37
N LYS A 263 -8.25 -17.69 13.78
CA LYS A 263 -6.91 -17.16 13.47
C LYS A 263 -6.80 -16.73 12.01
N LYS A 264 -6.83 -15.42 11.80
CA LYS A 264 -6.79 -14.75 10.49
C LYS A 264 -5.35 -14.54 10.02
N GLU A 265 -4.79 -15.49 9.25
CA GLU A 265 -3.41 -15.39 8.73
C GLU A 265 -3.30 -15.76 7.24
N PHE A 266 -2.36 -15.14 6.53
CA PHE A 266 -1.99 -15.57 5.17
C PHE A 266 -1.18 -16.86 5.23
N TYR A 267 -1.22 -17.65 4.15
CA TYR A 267 -0.50 -18.90 4.04
C TYR A 267 0.31 -18.94 2.74
N ILE A 268 1.55 -19.42 2.81
CA ILE A 268 2.44 -19.56 1.65
C ILE A 268 2.70 -21.05 1.38
N SER A 269 2.61 -21.42 0.11
CA SER A 269 2.91 -22.77 -0.40
C SER A 269 4.32 -23.20 -0.01
N GLN A 270 4.43 -24.34 0.67
CA GLN A 270 5.70 -24.92 1.08
C GLN A 270 6.64 -25.15 -0.10
N GLY A 271 6.13 -25.74 -1.18
CA GLY A 271 6.93 -26.04 -2.37
C GLY A 271 7.48 -24.79 -3.07
N ASP A 272 6.77 -23.67 -2.98
CA ASP A 272 7.23 -22.41 -3.58
C ASP A 272 8.20 -21.67 -2.66
N TRP A 273 7.95 -21.68 -1.34
CA TRP A 273 8.88 -21.13 -0.35
C TRP A 273 10.26 -21.80 -0.42
N ASN A 274 10.29 -23.12 -0.53
CA ASN A 274 11.53 -23.90 -0.62
C ASN A 274 12.41 -23.57 -1.85
N LYS A 275 11.83 -22.98 -2.90
CA LYS A 275 12.59 -22.55 -4.08
C LYS A 275 13.31 -21.21 -3.87
N VAL A 276 12.84 -20.41 -2.92
CA VAL A 276 13.24 -19.00 -2.78
C VAL A 276 13.87 -18.67 -1.43
N SER A 277 13.76 -19.56 -0.44
CA SER A 277 14.30 -19.38 0.90
C SER A 277 15.39 -20.40 1.20
N SER A 278 16.46 -19.96 1.87
CA SER A 278 17.48 -20.86 2.44
C SER A 278 16.95 -21.67 3.62
N HIS A 279 15.84 -21.25 4.23
CA HIS A 279 15.18 -21.95 5.33
C HIS A 279 14.11 -22.88 4.76
N VAL A 280 14.56 -24.08 4.35
CA VAL A 280 13.75 -25.08 3.67
C VAL A 280 12.80 -25.78 4.66
N ILE A 281 11.53 -25.90 4.26
CA ILE A 281 10.50 -26.68 4.92
C ILE A 281 10.62 -28.14 4.46
N THR A 282 10.89 -29.05 5.39
CA THR A 282 11.00 -30.49 5.13
C THR A 282 9.84 -31.24 5.77
N TRP A 283 9.53 -32.43 5.26
CA TRP A 283 8.52 -33.32 5.84
C TRP A 283 9.21 -34.42 6.65
N ASP A 284 8.92 -34.47 7.95
CA ASP A 284 9.33 -35.57 8.82
C ASP A 284 8.32 -36.71 8.71
N LYS A 285 8.73 -37.80 8.07
CA LYS A 285 7.89 -38.99 7.85
C LYS A 285 7.59 -39.75 9.14
N GLU A 286 8.49 -39.73 10.13
CA GLU A 286 8.32 -40.46 11.38
C GLU A 286 7.37 -39.71 12.31
N ARG A 287 7.52 -38.40 12.41
CA ARG A 287 6.69 -37.54 13.26
C ARG A 287 5.40 -37.07 12.60
N LYS A 288 5.26 -37.29 11.29
CA LYS A 288 4.15 -36.78 10.46
C LYS A 288 3.94 -35.27 10.62
N GLN A 289 5.04 -34.52 10.63
CA GLN A 289 5.05 -33.07 10.84
C GLN A 289 5.95 -32.39 9.81
N SER A 290 5.61 -31.16 9.45
CA SER A 290 6.50 -30.29 8.69
C SER A 290 7.53 -29.67 9.64
N LEU A 291 8.79 -29.58 9.20
CA LEU A 291 9.91 -29.02 9.95
C LEU A 291 10.57 -27.88 9.15
N ILE A 292 10.91 -26.78 9.82
CA ILE A 292 11.82 -25.73 9.30
C ILE A 292 12.93 -25.56 10.31
N ASN A 293 14.19 -25.65 9.87
CA ASN A 293 15.37 -25.62 10.75
C ASN A 293 15.22 -26.59 11.95
N GLU A 294 14.76 -27.81 11.69
CA GLU A 294 14.49 -28.87 12.68
C GLU A 294 13.37 -28.57 13.70
N LYS A 295 12.67 -27.43 13.58
CA LYS A 295 11.54 -27.07 14.45
C LYS A 295 10.21 -27.41 13.77
N PRO A 296 9.23 -27.96 14.53
CA PRO A 296 7.91 -28.26 14.00
C PRO A 296 7.17 -26.99 13.60
N VAL A 297 6.38 -27.12 12.53
CA VAL A 297 5.65 -26.03 11.87
C VAL A 297 4.21 -26.45 11.63
N SER A 298 3.25 -25.57 11.93
CA SER A 298 1.86 -25.82 11.58
C SER A 298 1.63 -25.64 10.08
N PHE A 299 0.80 -26.49 9.49
CA PHE A 299 0.47 -26.39 8.08
C PHE A 299 -0.99 -26.75 7.83
N ILE A 300 -1.48 -26.32 6.67
CA ILE A 300 -2.78 -26.71 6.11
C ILE A 300 -2.57 -27.41 4.77
N VAL A 301 -3.56 -28.18 4.34
CA VAL A 301 -3.59 -28.79 3.00
C VAL A 301 -4.69 -28.13 2.17
N TYR A 302 -4.32 -27.50 1.06
CA TYR A 302 -5.25 -26.86 0.13
C TYR A 302 -4.86 -27.19 -1.31
N ASP A 303 -5.82 -27.57 -2.15
CA ASP A 303 -5.59 -27.98 -3.54
C ASP A 303 -4.47 -29.04 -3.69
N GLY A 304 -4.39 -29.97 -2.73
CA GLY A 304 -3.37 -31.02 -2.69
C GLY A 304 -1.95 -30.54 -2.37
N ARG A 305 -1.77 -29.28 -1.93
CA ARG A 305 -0.47 -28.70 -1.53
C ARG A 305 -0.46 -28.33 -0.05
N TYR A 306 0.72 -28.34 0.55
CA TYR A 306 0.97 -27.92 1.93
C TYR A 306 1.26 -26.42 1.99
N TYR A 307 0.66 -25.73 2.96
CA TYR A 307 0.89 -24.31 3.19
C TYR A 307 1.19 -24.01 4.66
N VAL A 308 2.06 -23.03 4.89
CA VAL A 308 2.47 -22.56 6.23
C VAL A 308 2.05 -21.11 6.42
N SER A 309 1.64 -20.73 7.64
CA SER A 309 1.20 -19.37 7.91
C SER A 309 2.34 -18.35 7.83
N THR A 310 2.02 -17.12 7.42
CA THR A 310 3.02 -16.05 7.25
C THR A 310 3.65 -15.62 8.55
N SER A 311 2.89 -15.63 9.65
CA SER A 311 3.41 -15.35 10.99
C SER A 311 4.45 -16.36 11.40
N GLU A 312 4.20 -17.64 11.09
CA GLU A 312 5.12 -18.70 11.41
C GLU A 312 6.40 -18.63 10.54
N LEU A 313 6.24 -18.37 9.24
CA LEU A 313 7.38 -18.13 8.35
C LEU A 313 8.22 -16.93 8.79
N ALA A 314 7.59 -15.79 9.11
CA ALA A 314 8.26 -14.58 9.57
C ALA A 314 9.12 -14.85 10.81
N ARG A 315 8.56 -15.53 11.81
CA ARG A 315 9.27 -15.97 13.02
C ARG A 315 10.47 -16.87 12.69
N MET A 316 10.35 -17.74 11.69
CA MET A 316 11.38 -18.73 11.36
C MET A 316 12.57 -18.17 10.61
N VAL A 317 12.33 -17.19 9.74
CA VAL A 317 13.41 -16.48 9.02
C VAL A 317 13.88 -15.23 9.75
N ASP A 318 13.40 -15.02 10.98
CA ASP A 318 13.72 -13.87 11.80
C ASP A 318 13.47 -12.55 11.03
N MET A 319 12.22 -12.40 10.56
CA MET A 319 11.71 -11.24 9.83
C MET A 319 10.35 -10.82 10.40
N GLU A 320 9.91 -9.62 10.06
CA GLU A 320 8.52 -9.19 10.23
C GLU A 320 7.84 -9.05 8.87
N PHE A 321 6.51 -8.94 8.86
CA PHE A 321 5.76 -8.77 7.62
C PHE A 321 4.59 -7.79 7.77
N PHE A 322 4.16 -7.22 6.65
CA PHE A 322 2.88 -6.50 6.57
C PHE A 322 2.20 -6.75 5.21
N VAL A 323 0.92 -6.39 5.12
CA VAL A 323 0.05 -6.65 3.97
C VAL A 323 -0.34 -5.32 3.32
N ASP A 324 0.13 -5.10 2.09
CA ASP A 324 -0.27 -3.99 1.22
C ASP A 324 -1.42 -4.50 0.33
N ILE A 325 -2.66 -4.35 0.84
CA ILE A 325 -3.89 -4.84 0.19
C ILE A 325 -4.07 -4.21 -1.18
N GLN A 326 -3.86 -2.89 -1.29
CA GLN A 326 -4.04 -2.13 -2.53
C GLN A 326 -3.15 -2.65 -3.66
N ARG A 327 -1.88 -2.95 -3.35
CA ARG A 327 -0.93 -3.50 -4.33
C ARG A 327 -0.92 -5.02 -4.37
N ARG A 328 -1.77 -5.70 -3.57
CA ARG A 328 -1.76 -7.15 -3.34
C ARG A 328 -0.38 -7.70 -3.03
N ARG A 329 0.32 -7.08 -2.07
CA ARG A 329 1.68 -7.46 -1.68
C ARG A 329 1.77 -7.87 -0.23
N LEU A 330 2.39 -9.01 0.01
CA LEU A 330 2.82 -9.45 1.32
C LEU A 330 4.33 -9.20 1.43
N ILE A 331 4.74 -8.32 2.34
CA ILE A 331 6.11 -7.81 2.35
C ILE A 331 6.77 -8.27 3.65
N PHE A 332 7.77 -9.14 3.52
CA PHE A 332 8.67 -9.53 4.59
C PHE A 332 9.89 -8.63 4.59
N TYR A 333 10.27 -8.15 5.76
CA TYR A 333 11.43 -7.29 5.94
C TYR A 333 12.22 -7.69 7.19
N SER A 334 13.55 -7.52 7.10
CA SER A 334 14.43 -7.77 8.25
C SER A 334 14.49 -6.55 9.16
N VAL A 335 14.63 -5.35 8.59
CA VAL A 335 14.66 -4.06 9.30
C VAL A 335 13.97 -2.98 8.46
N MET A 336 13.12 -2.19 9.10
CA MET A 336 12.56 -0.96 8.56
C MET A 336 13.46 0.22 8.92
N MET A 337 13.71 1.07 7.93
CA MET A 337 14.52 2.26 8.10
C MET A 337 13.72 3.49 7.72
N PHE A 338 13.88 4.56 8.48
CA PHE A 338 13.23 5.83 8.24
C PHE A 338 14.27 6.94 8.20
N LEU A 339 14.12 7.91 7.30
CA LEU A 339 14.90 9.13 7.25
C LEU A 339 13.98 10.31 7.48
N ASN A 340 14.18 11.04 8.56
CA ASN A 340 13.34 12.18 8.94
C ASN A 340 11.84 11.81 8.94
N GLY A 341 11.52 10.60 9.43
CA GLY A 341 10.16 10.05 9.46
C GLY A 341 9.66 9.41 8.16
N ILE A 342 10.41 9.53 7.05
CA ILE A 342 10.05 8.94 5.75
C ILE A 342 10.67 7.55 5.62
N HIS A 343 9.87 6.54 5.33
CA HIS A 343 10.36 5.16 5.16
C HIS A 343 11.32 5.03 3.96
N LEU A 344 12.57 4.64 4.24
CA LEU A 344 13.66 4.45 3.27
C LEU A 344 13.56 3.08 2.58
N GLY A 345 12.56 2.92 1.70
CA GLY A 345 12.48 1.76 0.81
C GLY A 345 12.43 0.39 1.54
N ARG A 346 12.40 -0.71 0.77
CA ARG A 346 12.09 -2.07 1.30
C ARG A 346 13.32 -2.98 1.44
N GLU A 347 14.53 -2.42 1.35
CA GLU A 347 15.79 -3.16 1.21
C GLU A 347 16.73 -2.94 2.41
N GLY A 348 16.18 -3.01 3.61
CA GLY A 348 16.97 -3.06 4.85
C GLY A 348 17.26 -4.51 5.24
N ILE A 349 18.51 -4.82 5.56
CA ILE A 349 18.90 -6.14 6.09
C ILE A 349 19.57 -6.02 7.45
N LEU A 350 19.47 -7.07 8.27
CA LEU A 350 20.23 -7.22 9.51
C LEU A 350 21.30 -8.28 9.31
N ILE A 351 22.54 -7.93 9.63
CA ILE A 351 23.67 -8.88 9.67
C ILE A 351 24.28 -8.77 11.06
N ASN A 352 24.23 -9.85 11.84
CA ASN A 352 24.68 -9.87 13.23
C ASN A 352 24.09 -8.71 14.06
N GLU A 353 22.77 -8.50 13.96
CA GLU A 353 22.03 -7.42 14.65
C GLU A 353 22.43 -5.98 14.25
N LYS A 354 23.28 -5.84 13.23
CA LYS A 354 23.64 -4.54 12.65
C LYS A 354 22.82 -4.24 11.41
N PRO A 355 22.21 -3.05 11.30
CA PRO A 355 21.42 -2.66 10.14
C PRO A 355 22.31 -2.27 8.97
N TYR A 356 21.95 -2.75 7.78
CA TYR A 356 22.55 -2.37 6.51
C TYR A 356 21.47 -1.93 5.53
N ILE A 357 21.80 -0.94 4.71
CA ILE A 357 20.93 -0.37 3.69
C ILE A 357 21.54 -0.58 2.31
N SER A 358 20.71 -0.84 1.28
CA SER A 358 21.21 -0.97 -0.09
C SER A 358 21.80 0.35 -0.59
N LEU A 359 22.88 0.27 -1.37
CA LEU A 359 23.54 1.45 -1.94
C LEU A 359 22.60 2.27 -2.82
N ASN A 360 21.66 1.63 -3.52
CA ASN A 360 20.67 2.33 -4.33
C ASN A 360 19.73 3.17 -3.45
N THR A 361 19.15 2.56 -2.42
CA THR A 361 18.29 3.29 -1.46
C THR A 361 19.04 4.45 -0.81
N LEU A 362 20.30 4.22 -0.44
CA LEU A 362 21.15 5.26 0.11
C LEU A 362 21.44 6.40 -0.89
N SER A 363 21.74 6.04 -2.15
CA SER A 363 21.98 7.02 -3.22
C SER A 363 20.74 7.89 -3.44
N ASP A 364 19.56 7.28 -3.46
CA ASP A 364 18.28 7.97 -3.65
C ASP A 364 17.94 8.87 -2.46
N ALA A 365 18.29 8.45 -1.24
CA ALA A 365 18.08 9.22 -0.02
C ALA A 365 18.99 10.45 0.06
N LEU A 366 20.27 10.28 -0.28
CA LEU A 366 21.29 11.33 -0.17
C LEU A 366 21.46 12.21 -1.41
N GLY A 367 21.00 11.76 -2.58
CA GLY A 367 21.36 12.38 -3.86
C GLY A 367 22.82 12.17 -4.26
N ILE A 368 23.53 11.23 -3.62
CA ILE A 368 24.95 10.96 -3.87
C ILE A 368 25.06 9.67 -4.68
N LYS A 369 25.75 9.73 -5.82
CA LYS A 369 26.04 8.54 -6.63
C LYS A 369 27.31 7.87 -6.13
N PHE A 370 27.18 6.64 -5.65
CA PHE A 370 28.31 5.80 -5.27
C PHE A 370 28.90 5.12 -6.53
N SER A 371 30.22 5.17 -6.66
CA SER A 371 30.93 4.35 -7.64
C SER A 371 31.26 2.98 -7.02
N TRP A 372 31.36 1.93 -7.82
CA TRP A 372 31.42 0.55 -7.32
C TRP A 372 32.57 -0.25 -7.92
N ASN A 373 33.30 -1.01 -7.09
CA ASN A 373 34.33 -1.95 -7.53
C ASN A 373 33.93 -3.39 -7.21
N ASN A 374 33.65 -4.17 -8.26
CA ASN A 374 33.29 -5.58 -8.15
C ASN A 374 34.38 -6.46 -7.53
N LYS A 375 35.67 -6.15 -7.75
CA LYS A 375 36.78 -6.98 -7.25
C LYS A 375 36.98 -6.83 -5.75
N THR A 376 36.97 -5.59 -5.26
CA THR A 376 37.19 -5.29 -3.83
C THR A 376 35.89 -5.30 -3.02
N ARG A 377 34.73 -5.28 -3.70
CA ARG A 377 33.38 -5.14 -3.12
C ARG A 377 33.23 -3.85 -2.32
N GLU A 378 33.75 -2.77 -2.88
CA GLU A 378 33.76 -1.46 -2.24
C GLU A 378 32.95 -0.45 -3.03
N ALA A 379 32.24 0.39 -2.28
CA ALA A 379 31.59 1.58 -2.76
C ALA A 379 32.47 2.79 -2.49
N PHE A 380 32.60 3.69 -3.47
CA PHE A 380 33.47 4.85 -3.41
C PHE A 380 32.67 6.13 -3.57
N VAL A 381 32.99 7.06 -2.69
CA VAL A 381 32.74 8.49 -2.84
C VAL A 381 34.09 9.19 -2.70
N PRO A 382 34.28 10.41 -3.24
CA PRO A 382 35.54 11.13 -3.12
C PRO A 382 36.13 11.08 -1.71
N GLY A 383 37.34 10.52 -1.58
CA GLY A 383 38.06 10.42 -0.31
C GLY A 383 37.63 9.28 0.63
N LEU A 384 36.62 8.47 0.29
CA LEU A 384 36.21 7.31 1.08
C LEU A 384 36.02 6.05 0.22
N SER A 385 36.38 4.92 0.82
CA SER A 385 36.03 3.59 0.37
C SER A 385 35.24 2.90 1.46
N PHE A 386 34.10 2.32 1.10
CA PHE A 386 33.27 1.55 2.00
C PHE A 386 33.20 0.10 1.54
N LYS A 387 33.67 -0.82 2.37
CA LYS A 387 33.45 -2.25 2.15
C LYS A 387 31.97 -2.57 2.32
N CYS A 388 31.35 -3.12 1.28
CA CYS A 388 29.95 -3.49 1.28
C CYS A 388 29.77 -5.01 1.41
N VAL A 389 28.61 -5.41 1.93
CA VAL A 389 28.16 -6.80 1.87
C VAL A 389 27.31 -6.98 0.61
N ILE A 390 27.50 -8.09 -0.09
CA ILE A 390 26.67 -8.45 -1.24
C ILE A 390 25.66 -9.51 -0.81
N GLN A 391 24.38 -9.23 -1.04
CA GLN A 391 23.29 -10.17 -0.81
C GLN A 391 22.28 -10.02 -1.95
N SER A 392 21.81 -11.14 -2.51
CA SER A 392 20.94 -11.16 -3.69
C SER A 392 21.38 -10.22 -4.83
N ASN A 393 22.68 -10.23 -5.16
CA ASN A 393 23.26 -9.38 -6.22
C ASN A 393 23.12 -7.86 -5.98
N LYS A 394 22.84 -7.43 -4.74
CA LYS A 394 22.81 -6.01 -4.33
C LYS A 394 23.90 -5.74 -3.30
N ALA A 395 24.45 -4.52 -3.33
CA ALA A 395 25.44 -4.06 -2.39
C ALA A 395 24.81 -3.30 -1.23
N PHE A 396 25.20 -3.66 -0.01
CA PHE A 396 24.67 -3.11 1.23
C PHE A 396 25.78 -2.47 2.06
N LEU A 397 25.51 -1.27 2.57
CA LEU A 397 26.39 -0.51 3.44
C LEU A 397 25.85 -0.53 4.87
N SER A 398 26.75 -0.69 5.86
CA SER A 398 26.38 -0.58 7.27
C SER A 398 25.88 0.82 7.58
N VAL A 399 24.74 0.93 8.27
CA VAL A 399 24.19 2.22 8.71
C VAL A 399 25.15 2.93 9.66
N ASP A 400 25.97 2.20 10.43
CA ASP A 400 27.01 2.79 11.29
C ASP A 400 27.98 3.67 10.48
N LYS A 401 28.29 3.27 9.23
CA LYS A 401 29.15 4.07 8.34
C LYS A 401 28.50 5.36 7.88
N LEU A 402 27.17 5.43 7.85
CA LEU A 402 26.45 6.66 7.56
C LEU A 402 26.56 7.65 8.72
N VAL A 403 26.37 7.15 9.94
CA VAL A 403 26.53 7.93 11.17
C VAL A 403 27.96 8.48 11.28
N GLU A 404 28.97 7.63 11.04
CA GLU A 404 30.39 8.01 11.13
C GLU A 404 30.82 9.08 10.10
N ASN A 405 30.35 8.99 8.84
CA ASN A 405 30.93 9.76 7.74
C ASN A 405 30.05 10.90 7.23
N PHE A 406 28.73 10.80 7.42
CA PHE A 406 27.76 11.76 6.91
C PHE A 406 27.02 12.51 8.01
N SER A 407 27.39 12.36 9.29
CA SER A 407 26.79 13.08 10.43
C SER A 407 25.29 12.79 10.64
N PHE A 408 24.81 11.61 10.25
CA PHE A 408 23.46 11.16 10.63
C PHE A 408 23.37 10.93 12.13
N GLN A 409 22.22 11.25 12.71
CA GLN A 409 21.85 10.70 14.02
C GLN A 409 21.01 9.45 13.81
N MET A 410 21.17 8.47 14.69
CA MET A 410 20.44 7.20 14.62
C MET A 410 19.77 6.91 15.96
N LYS A 411 18.47 6.59 15.91
CA LYS A 411 17.69 6.05 17.03
C LYS A 411 17.12 4.70 16.62
N LYS A 412 17.39 3.65 17.40
CA LYS A 412 16.81 2.32 17.20
C LYS A 412 15.57 2.15 18.08
N GLU A 413 14.51 1.59 17.52
CA GLU A 413 13.28 1.22 18.24
C GLU A 413 13.10 -0.30 18.14
N GLY A 414 13.39 -1.01 19.23
CA GLY A 414 13.55 -2.46 19.17
C GLY A 414 14.72 -2.88 18.27
N LYS A 415 14.64 -4.08 17.71
CA LYS A 415 15.70 -4.65 16.85
C LYS A 415 15.58 -4.24 15.38
N ARG A 416 14.37 -3.95 14.92
CA ARG A 416 14.03 -3.89 13.49
C ARG A 416 13.58 -2.53 13.00
N ILE A 417 13.53 -1.50 13.85
CA ILE A 417 13.21 -0.14 13.43
C ILE A 417 14.41 0.76 13.66
N VAL A 418 14.87 1.40 12.59
CA VAL A 418 16.00 2.33 12.60
C VAL A 418 15.54 3.69 12.09
N ASN A 419 15.51 4.68 12.96
CA ASN A 419 15.20 6.06 12.62
C ASN A 419 16.51 6.83 12.44
N LEU A 420 16.74 7.30 11.23
CA LEU A 420 17.83 8.18 10.85
C LEU A 420 17.32 9.61 10.80
N PHE A 421 18.09 10.52 11.39
CA PHE A 421 17.84 11.95 11.35
C PHE A 421 18.98 12.64 10.64
N TYR A 422 18.63 13.51 9.71
CA TYR A 422 19.54 14.30 8.91
C TYR A 422 19.05 15.75 8.86
N PRO A 423 19.93 16.74 9.06
CA PRO A 423 19.49 18.12 9.06
C PRO A 423 18.90 18.52 7.71
N VAL A 424 17.83 19.32 7.77
CA VAL A 424 17.31 19.99 6.56
C VAL A 424 18.20 21.19 6.28
N ILE A 425 18.80 21.23 5.10
CA ILE A 425 19.74 22.29 4.73
C ILE A 425 19.05 23.24 3.77
N THR A 426 19.14 24.54 4.04
CA THR A 426 18.67 25.58 3.13
C THR A 426 19.79 26.55 2.77
N LEU A 427 19.69 27.14 1.58
CA LEU A 427 20.55 28.24 1.12
C LEU A 427 19.67 29.38 0.65
N ASN A 428 19.83 30.55 1.24
CA ASN A 428 18.99 31.74 1.00
C ASN A 428 17.49 31.40 1.10
N SER A 429 17.13 30.65 2.15
CA SER A 429 15.77 30.13 2.40
C SER A 429 15.22 29.11 1.37
N ILE A 430 16.05 28.64 0.43
CA ILE A 430 15.69 27.62 -0.55
C ILE A 430 16.23 26.25 -0.10
N SER A 431 15.36 25.24 -0.06
CA SER A 431 15.73 23.86 0.31
C SER A 431 16.80 23.28 -0.61
N LEU A 432 17.83 22.69 0.00
CA LEU A 432 18.89 21.93 -0.65
C LEU A 432 18.73 20.41 -0.45
N GLU A 433 17.49 19.93 -0.34
CA GLU A 433 17.19 18.49 -0.27
C GLU A 433 17.91 17.74 -1.42
N LYS A 434 18.72 16.72 -1.06
CA LYS A 434 19.57 15.92 -1.97
C LYS A 434 20.60 16.71 -2.79
N LYS A 435 20.77 18.00 -2.50
CA LYS A 435 21.67 18.95 -3.18
C LYS A 435 22.79 19.46 -2.28
N ALA A 436 22.70 19.20 -0.97
CA ALA A 436 23.76 19.42 -0.02
C ALA A 436 23.80 18.31 1.02
N PHE A 437 24.99 18.09 1.61
CA PHE A 437 25.20 17.10 2.64
C PHE A 437 26.44 17.43 3.48
N LEU A 438 26.40 17.07 4.75
CA LEU A 438 27.54 16.99 5.66
C LEU A 438 28.39 15.77 5.33
N TYR A 439 29.70 15.98 5.24
CA TYR A 439 30.71 14.96 5.02
C TYR A 439 31.94 15.27 5.87
N HIS A 440 32.27 14.39 6.83
CA HIS A 440 33.28 14.63 7.87
C HIS A 440 33.13 15.98 8.60
N GLY A 441 31.89 16.38 8.89
CA GLY A 441 31.59 17.62 9.59
C GLY A 441 31.63 18.88 8.72
N GLU A 442 32.10 18.81 7.47
CA GLU A 442 32.06 19.93 6.52
C GLU A 442 30.79 19.83 5.66
N LEU A 443 30.11 20.94 5.44
CA LEU A 443 28.93 20.99 4.60
C LEU A 443 29.30 21.22 3.13
N TYR A 444 28.88 20.29 2.26
CA TYR A 444 29.06 20.40 0.81
C TYR A 444 27.76 20.77 0.13
N ILE A 445 27.80 21.81 -0.71
CA ILE A 445 26.65 22.33 -1.46
C ILE A 445 26.91 22.14 -2.94
N SER A 446 25.92 21.64 -3.69
CA SER A 446 26.00 21.51 -5.14
C SER A 446 26.42 22.83 -5.78
N LEU A 447 27.51 22.82 -6.55
CA LEU A 447 28.04 23.99 -7.24
C LEU A 447 26.98 24.62 -8.16
N ARG A 448 26.21 23.77 -8.85
CA ARG A 448 25.12 24.18 -9.74
C ARG A 448 24.01 24.89 -8.97
N GLU A 449 23.56 24.32 -7.86
CA GLU A 449 22.45 24.87 -7.09
C GLU A 449 22.86 26.15 -6.36
N CYS A 450 24.09 26.17 -5.83
CA CYS A 450 24.70 27.40 -5.33
C CYS A 450 24.66 28.49 -6.42
N SER A 451 25.07 28.19 -7.64
CA SER A 451 25.04 29.15 -8.76
C SER A 451 23.63 29.65 -9.06
N ASN A 452 22.66 28.74 -9.10
CA ASN A 452 21.28 29.06 -9.44
C ASN A 452 20.60 29.93 -8.38
N ILE A 453 20.81 29.60 -7.10
CA ILE A 453 20.19 30.28 -5.97
C ILE A 453 20.81 31.66 -5.72
N THR A 454 22.14 31.74 -5.79
CA THR A 454 22.88 32.95 -5.41
C THR A 454 23.21 33.86 -6.60
N GLY A 455 23.03 33.36 -7.82
CA GLY A 455 23.45 34.03 -9.05
C GLY A 455 24.97 34.08 -9.27
N LEU A 456 25.75 33.44 -8.41
CA LEU A 456 27.20 33.29 -8.57
C LEU A 456 27.52 32.43 -9.79
N ARG A 457 28.53 32.82 -10.57
CA ARG A 457 28.94 32.10 -11.78
C ARG A 457 30.32 31.51 -11.58
N PHE A 458 30.40 30.18 -11.59
CA PHE A 458 31.64 29.44 -11.40
C PHE A 458 32.07 28.73 -12.68
N GLU A 459 33.38 28.73 -12.93
CA GLU A 459 34.03 27.85 -13.90
C GLU A 459 34.57 26.61 -13.17
N TRP A 460 34.05 25.42 -13.48
CA TRP A 460 34.48 24.18 -12.85
C TRP A 460 35.64 23.52 -13.58
N ARG A 461 36.72 23.21 -12.85
CA ARG A 461 37.90 22.48 -13.33
C ARG A 461 37.94 21.09 -12.69
N PRO A 462 37.39 20.06 -13.36
CA PRO A 462 37.16 18.75 -12.75
C PRO A 462 38.43 17.96 -12.42
N LYS A 463 39.54 18.19 -13.14
CA LYS A 463 40.80 17.46 -12.91
C LYS A 463 41.44 17.81 -11.58
N ASP A 464 41.34 19.08 -11.19
CA ASP A 464 41.96 19.63 -9.98
C ASP A 464 40.96 19.76 -8.83
N GLU A 465 39.69 19.45 -9.08
CA GLU A 465 38.56 19.70 -8.18
C GLU A 465 38.48 21.17 -7.72
N ILE A 466 38.66 22.12 -8.66
CA ILE A 466 38.66 23.55 -8.38
C ILE A 466 37.47 24.23 -9.06
N ALA A 467 36.78 25.12 -8.35
CA ALA A 467 35.85 26.08 -8.94
C ALA A 467 36.51 27.47 -8.98
N VAL A 468 36.43 28.15 -10.12
CA VAL A 468 37.00 29.49 -10.31
C VAL A 468 35.88 30.53 -10.40
N ILE A 469 36.01 31.62 -9.66
CA ILE A 469 35.07 32.75 -9.69
C ILE A 469 35.82 34.06 -9.44
N GLY A 470 35.66 35.05 -10.31
CA GLY A 470 36.34 36.36 -10.16
C GLY A 470 37.86 36.26 -9.99
N GLY A 471 38.51 35.25 -10.60
CA GLY A 471 39.94 34.97 -10.46
C GLY A 471 40.34 34.23 -9.16
N LYS A 472 39.41 33.98 -8.23
CA LYS A 472 39.67 33.17 -7.03
C LYS A 472 39.51 31.68 -7.34
N HIS A 473 40.43 30.88 -6.80
CA HIS A 473 40.42 29.42 -6.91
C HIS A 473 39.86 28.82 -5.62
N LEU A 474 38.72 28.16 -5.73
CA LEU A 474 38.02 27.53 -4.61
C LEU A 474 38.18 26.02 -4.68
N LYS A 475 38.56 25.42 -3.56
CA LYS A 475 38.59 23.98 -3.43
C LYS A 475 37.16 23.46 -3.48
N GLY A 476 36.85 22.61 -4.43
CA GLY A 476 35.60 21.86 -4.51
C GLY A 476 35.86 20.37 -4.35
N LYS A 477 34.86 19.56 -4.68
CA LYS A 477 34.97 18.10 -4.74
C LYS A 477 33.94 17.53 -5.70
N LYS A 478 34.28 16.48 -6.45
CA LYS A 478 33.37 15.85 -7.42
C LYS A 478 32.74 14.57 -6.86
N PHE A 479 31.49 14.61 -6.42
CA PHE A 479 30.78 13.41 -5.98
C PHE A 479 29.96 12.80 -7.13
N GLY A 480 30.38 11.63 -7.61
CA GLY A 480 29.78 11.01 -8.79
C GLY A 480 30.01 11.87 -10.03
N ASP A 481 28.92 12.32 -10.67
CA ASP A 481 28.98 13.17 -11.86
C ASP A 481 28.85 14.67 -11.54
N PHE A 482 28.68 15.04 -10.26
CA PHE A 482 28.35 16.40 -9.83
C PHE A 482 29.47 17.05 -9.02
N ALA A 483 29.61 18.37 -9.16
CA ALA A 483 30.56 19.18 -8.41
C ALA A 483 29.90 19.83 -7.21
N TYR A 484 30.61 19.84 -6.08
CA TYR A 484 30.17 20.43 -4.83
C TYR A 484 31.23 21.37 -4.27
N LEU A 485 30.80 22.43 -3.60
CA LEU A 485 31.64 23.34 -2.83
C LEU A 485 31.47 23.08 -1.34
N PRO A 486 32.56 22.90 -0.57
CA PRO A 486 32.48 22.99 0.87
C PRO A 486 32.12 24.42 1.28
N LEU A 487 31.35 24.56 2.35
CA LEU A 487 30.96 25.85 2.91
C LEU A 487 32.18 26.70 3.25
N SER A 488 33.26 26.08 3.73
CA SER A 488 34.57 26.71 3.96
C SER A 488 35.12 27.45 2.73
N SER A 489 34.81 26.98 1.52
CA SER A 489 35.22 27.63 0.28
C SER A 489 34.34 28.83 -0.08
N LEU A 490 33.06 28.80 0.29
CA LEU A 490 32.13 29.91 0.06
C LEU A 490 32.46 31.14 0.91
N TYR A 491 32.95 30.94 2.14
CA TYR A 491 33.44 32.03 3.00
C TYR A 491 34.52 32.92 2.34
N LYS A 492 35.22 32.41 1.32
CA LYS A 492 36.29 33.16 0.62
C LYS A 492 35.77 34.16 -0.41
N ILE A 493 34.49 34.10 -0.76
CA ILE A 493 33.95 34.79 -1.94
C ILE A 493 32.63 35.54 -1.69
N ALA A 494 32.05 35.35 -0.51
CA ALA A 494 30.78 35.93 -0.12
C ALA A 494 30.71 36.05 1.41
N PHE A 495 29.79 36.89 1.88
CA PHE A 495 29.42 36.87 3.30
C PHE A 495 28.47 35.70 3.55
N VAL A 496 28.91 34.75 4.36
CA VAL A 496 28.17 33.53 4.70
C VAL A 496 27.78 33.58 6.16
N ASP A 497 26.49 33.46 6.42
CA ASP A 497 25.91 33.29 7.75
C ASP A 497 25.28 31.91 7.87
N VAL A 498 25.43 31.27 9.02
CA VAL A 498 24.94 29.93 9.30
C VAL A 498 24.19 29.97 10.62
N SER A 499 22.90 29.67 10.55
CA SER A 499 22.07 29.55 11.73
C SER A 499 21.58 28.11 11.91
N HIS A 500 21.51 27.69 13.16
CA HIS A 500 21.00 26.38 13.55
C HIS A 500 19.68 26.57 14.27
N SER A 501 18.62 25.96 13.77
CA SER A 501 17.35 25.93 14.49
C SER A 501 17.33 24.76 15.49
N GLN A 502 16.52 24.88 16.54
CA GLN A 502 16.26 23.77 17.47
C GLN A 502 15.55 22.58 16.79
N SER A 503 14.96 22.78 15.60
CA SER A 503 14.24 21.75 14.84
C SER A 503 15.14 20.96 13.88
N GLY A 504 16.46 21.13 13.93
CA GLY A 504 17.40 20.39 13.07
C GLY A 504 17.56 20.97 11.67
N PHE A 505 17.32 22.27 11.50
CA PHE A 505 17.60 22.98 10.25
C PHE A 505 18.97 23.64 10.30
N ILE A 506 19.67 23.61 9.16
CA ILE A 506 20.87 24.38 8.90
C ILE A 506 20.51 25.39 7.82
N ASP A 507 20.33 26.64 8.22
CA ASP A 507 19.96 27.72 7.32
C ASP A 507 21.19 28.55 7.01
N ILE A 508 21.52 28.60 5.71
CA ILE A 508 22.71 29.28 5.21
C ILE A 508 22.24 30.50 4.44
N SER A 509 22.74 31.66 4.84
CA SER A 509 22.54 32.90 4.10
C SER A 509 23.84 33.28 3.45
N LEU A 510 23.87 33.25 2.12
CA LEU A 510 24.99 33.68 1.32
C LEU A 510 24.64 35.01 0.65
N THR A 511 25.25 36.07 1.17
CA THR A 511 25.05 37.43 0.68
C THR A 511 26.07 37.75 -0.42
N LYS A 512 25.55 38.12 -1.59
CA LYS A 512 26.33 38.56 -2.74
C LYS A 512 26.65 40.05 -2.63
N ILE A 513 27.88 40.43 -2.99
CA ILE A 513 28.30 41.82 -3.04
C ILE A 513 28.43 42.25 -4.51
N ILE A 514 27.68 43.30 -4.89
CA ILE A 514 27.65 43.90 -6.22
C ILE A 514 28.15 45.32 -6.09
N ILE A 515 29.06 45.73 -6.97
CA ILE A 515 29.68 47.04 -6.92
C ILE A 515 29.67 47.64 -8.32
N ASN A 516 29.11 48.85 -8.45
CA ASN A 516 28.90 49.52 -9.75
C ASN A 516 28.31 48.55 -10.79
N GLU A 517 27.20 47.87 -10.41
CA GLU A 517 26.47 46.88 -11.22
C GLU A 517 27.26 45.61 -11.62
N ARG A 518 28.43 45.36 -11.02
CA ARG A 518 29.24 44.17 -11.27
C ARG A 518 29.41 43.33 -10.02
N PHE A 519 29.31 42.02 -10.18
CA PHE A 519 29.60 41.10 -9.09
C PHE A 519 31.10 41.02 -8.81
N TYR A 520 31.47 41.05 -7.53
CA TYR A 520 32.85 40.81 -7.08
C TYR A 520 32.90 39.72 -6.01
N SER A 521 33.91 38.85 -6.13
CA SER A 521 34.17 37.75 -5.21
C SER A 521 34.89 38.26 -3.95
N ILE A 522 34.16 38.96 -3.08
CA ILE A 522 34.70 39.65 -1.90
C ILE A 522 34.57 38.77 -0.66
N GLU A 523 35.65 38.68 0.12
CA GLU A 523 35.65 38.03 1.42
C GLU A 523 35.03 38.96 2.48
N GLY A 524 34.16 38.43 3.34
CA GLY A 524 33.52 39.21 4.40
C GLY A 524 32.95 38.36 5.53
N TYR A 525 32.74 38.97 6.68
CA TYR A 525 32.17 38.33 7.88
C TYR A 525 31.23 39.29 8.61
N ARG A 526 30.47 38.79 9.59
CA ARG A 526 29.64 39.60 10.48
C ARG A 526 30.27 39.64 11.86
N ASP A 527 30.44 40.85 12.37
CA ASP A 527 31.02 41.05 13.68
C ASP A 527 30.04 40.59 14.78
N GLY A 528 30.47 39.66 15.63
CA GLY A 528 29.59 39.09 16.66
C GLY A 528 29.24 40.06 17.80
N ILE A 529 29.90 41.21 17.90
CA ILE A 529 29.63 42.23 18.93
C ILE A 529 28.74 43.33 18.35
N THR A 530 29.06 43.83 17.17
CA THR A 530 28.34 44.97 16.57
C THR A 530 27.21 44.56 15.61
N ASP A 531 27.14 43.29 15.23
CA ASP A 531 26.23 42.75 14.18
C ASP A 531 26.46 43.36 12.78
N GLU A 532 27.57 44.08 12.59
CA GLU A 532 27.92 44.76 11.33
C GLU A 532 28.60 43.81 10.33
N ILE A 533 28.33 44.01 9.03
CA ILE A 533 29.05 43.29 7.97
C ILE A 533 30.38 43.99 7.71
N MET A 534 31.44 43.18 7.75
CA MET A 534 32.83 43.58 7.57
C MET A 534 33.36 43.01 6.26
N LEU A 535 33.84 43.86 5.37
CA LEU A 535 34.40 43.49 4.07
C LEU A 535 35.92 43.55 4.10
N LYS A 536 36.58 42.56 3.49
CA LYS A 536 38.03 42.55 3.39
C LYS A 536 38.49 43.68 2.48
N LEU A 537 39.33 44.56 3.03
CA LEU A 537 39.71 45.78 2.34
C LEU A 537 40.39 45.45 1.01
N ASP A 538 41.32 44.48 0.97
CA ASP A 538 42.05 44.07 -0.24
C ASP A 538 41.16 43.70 -1.44
N ASP A 539 39.98 43.13 -1.16
CA ASP A 539 39.01 42.81 -2.21
C ASP A 539 38.21 44.05 -2.61
N CYS A 540 37.96 44.97 -1.67
CA CYS A 540 37.42 46.30 -1.94
C CYS A 540 38.41 47.21 -2.70
N LEU A 541 39.73 46.99 -2.58
CA LEU A 541 40.78 47.80 -3.22
C LEU A 541 40.74 47.76 -4.77
N LYS A 542 39.99 46.83 -5.38
CA LYS A 542 39.89 46.70 -6.84
C LYS A 542 38.87 47.64 -7.50
N LEU A 543 38.19 48.47 -6.70
CA LEU A 543 36.94 49.13 -7.09
C LEU A 543 37.09 50.64 -7.28
N ALA A 544 38.02 51.27 -6.56
CA ALA A 544 38.28 52.69 -6.55
C ALA A 544 39.68 52.99 -6.01
N ARG A 545 40.17 54.23 -6.17
CA ARG A 545 41.52 54.61 -5.74
C ARG A 545 41.54 54.75 -4.21
N ILE A 546 42.18 53.78 -3.56
CA ILE A 546 42.45 53.82 -2.13
C ILE A 546 43.93 54.16 -1.93
N ASP A 547 44.20 55.27 -1.25
CA ASP A 547 45.55 55.70 -0.88
C ASP A 547 45.85 55.23 0.56
N TYR A 548 47.03 54.63 0.77
CA TYR A 548 47.51 54.22 2.10
C TYR A 548 48.54 55.23 2.59
N ASP A 549 48.25 55.89 3.71
CA ASP A 549 49.20 56.76 4.41
C ASP A 549 49.96 55.93 5.45
N GLY A 550 51.17 55.50 5.09
CA GLY A 550 52.04 54.72 5.96
C GLY A 550 52.55 55.46 7.20
N ASN A 551 52.48 56.81 7.24
CA ASN A 551 52.89 57.57 8.41
C ASN A 551 51.83 57.53 9.51
N ASN A 552 50.54 57.45 9.13
CA ASN A 552 49.40 57.47 10.06
C ASN A 552 48.64 56.14 10.10
N ASN A 553 49.16 55.09 9.45
CA ASN A 553 48.53 53.77 9.30
C ASN A 553 47.03 53.88 8.94
N SER A 554 46.72 54.77 8.00
CA SER A 554 45.35 55.16 7.66
C SER A 554 45.10 54.93 6.18
N TYR A 555 43.91 54.47 5.86
CA TYR A 555 43.46 54.23 4.48
C TYR A 555 42.47 55.31 4.08
N PHE A 556 42.54 55.77 2.84
CA PHE A 556 41.65 56.80 2.31
C PHE A 556 41.01 56.32 1.02
N LEU A 557 39.68 56.42 0.90
CA LEU A 557 38.94 56.16 -0.34
C LEU A 557 38.56 57.50 -0.96
N ASN A 558 39.04 57.78 -2.18
CA ASN A 558 38.81 59.07 -2.87
C ASN A 558 39.12 60.31 -1.98
N GLY A 559 40.12 60.19 -1.10
CA GLY A 559 40.54 61.26 -0.18
C GLY A 559 39.82 61.29 1.17
N GLU A 560 38.80 60.47 1.39
CA GLU A 560 38.08 60.36 2.67
C GLU A 560 38.62 59.21 3.52
N LYS A 561 38.83 59.44 4.82
CA LYS A 561 39.47 58.46 5.72
C LYS A 561 38.53 57.28 6.02
N LEU A 562 39.04 56.06 5.86
CA LEU A 562 38.36 54.81 6.21
C LEU A 562 38.59 54.44 7.67
N ASP A 563 37.54 53.95 8.33
CA ASP A 563 37.63 53.31 9.64
C ASP A 563 37.89 51.80 9.47
N ILE A 564 39.12 51.38 9.78
CA ILE A 564 39.63 50.04 9.49
C ILE A 564 39.78 49.22 10.78
N LYS A 565 39.25 48.00 10.74
CA LYS A 565 39.46 46.98 11.76
C LYS A 565 40.54 46.00 11.31
N GLN A 566 41.67 45.99 12.00
CA GLN A 566 42.76 45.07 11.71
C GLN A 566 42.46 43.67 12.24
N ARG A 567 42.65 42.65 11.40
CA ARG A 567 42.65 41.24 11.78
C ARG A 567 43.95 40.56 11.35
N ILE A 568 44.13 39.32 11.80
CA ILE A 568 45.32 38.51 11.49
C ILE A 568 45.46 38.21 9.99
N ASP A 569 44.33 38.18 9.28
CA ASP A 569 44.19 37.87 7.86
C ASP A 569 44.02 39.11 6.97
N GLY A 570 44.16 40.31 7.55
CA GLY A 570 44.20 41.58 6.84
C GLY A 570 43.31 42.68 7.43
N PRO A 571 43.31 43.88 6.82
CA PRO A 571 42.41 44.96 7.18
C PRO A 571 40.98 44.73 6.65
N TYR A 572 39.99 45.10 7.46
CA TYR A 572 38.56 45.04 7.10
C TYR A 572 37.89 46.39 7.34
N VAL A 573 36.86 46.69 6.55
CA VAL A 573 36.03 47.89 6.69
C VAL A 573 34.57 47.48 6.89
N SER A 574 33.84 48.18 7.76
CA SER A 574 32.41 47.91 7.96
C SER A 574 31.55 48.55 6.86
N LEU A 575 30.40 47.96 6.52
CA LEU A 575 29.46 48.57 5.59
C LEU A 575 29.04 49.97 6.05
N LYS A 576 28.75 50.13 7.34
CA LYS A 576 28.40 51.43 7.94
C LYS A 576 29.52 52.47 7.78
N SER A 577 30.78 52.07 7.91
CA SER A 577 31.92 52.97 7.71
C SER A 577 32.06 53.38 6.25
N LEU A 578 31.74 52.49 5.31
CA LEU A 578 31.71 52.81 3.87
C LEU A 578 30.53 53.73 3.52
N ASP A 579 29.35 53.50 4.08
CA ASP A 579 28.13 54.30 3.85
C ASP A 579 28.25 55.76 4.34
N ASN A 580 29.16 56.01 5.29
CA ASN A 580 29.43 57.37 5.76
C ASN A 580 30.26 58.22 4.78
N LEU A 581 30.80 57.64 3.72
CA LEU A 581 31.65 58.34 2.75
C LEU A 581 30.78 59.05 1.70
N SER A 582 31.12 60.29 1.37
CA SER A 582 30.32 61.09 0.43
C SER A 582 30.30 60.53 -1.00
N CYS A 583 31.30 59.70 -1.36
CA CYS A 583 31.42 59.05 -2.66
C CYS A 583 30.80 57.65 -2.74
N VAL A 584 30.18 57.15 -1.68
CA VAL A 584 29.63 55.78 -1.62
C VAL A 584 28.13 55.82 -1.29
N ASP A 585 27.35 55.00 -1.98
CA ASP A 585 25.94 54.73 -1.68
C ASP A 585 25.73 53.21 -1.56
N ILE A 586 25.08 52.75 -0.49
CA ILE A 586 24.89 51.33 -0.20
C ILE A 586 23.40 50.97 -0.14
N ASP A 587 22.96 50.11 -1.05
CA ASP A 587 21.67 49.41 -0.96
C ASP A 587 21.87 48.01 -0.39
N TYR A 588 21.46 47.81 0.87
CA TYR A 588 21.47 46.50 1.50
C TYR A 588 20.05 45.95 1.70
N ASN A 589 19.65 45.07 0.79
CA ASN A 589 18.40 44.32 0.92
C ASN A 589 18.67 42.91 1.50
N ARG A 590 18.40 42.77 2.81
CA ARG A 590 18.52 41.48 3.54
C ARG A 590 17.68 40.36 2.94
N SER A 591 16.52 40.66 2.38
CA SER A 591 15.63 39.65 1.79
C SER A 591 16.10 39.15 0.43
N GLU A 592 16.89 39.95 -0.29
CA GLU A 592 17.50 39.55 -1.56
C GLU A 592 18.84 38.86 -1.37
N TYR A 593 19.43 38.91 -0.17
CA TYR A 593 20.80 38.46 0.10
C TYR A 593 21.80 39.15 -0.85
N VAL A 594 21.60 40.44 -1.11
CA VAL A 594 22.48 41.25 -1.95
C VAL A 594 22.82 42.56 -1.22
N VAL A 595 24.10 42.91 -1.24
CA VAL A 595 24.60 44.26 -0.93
C VAL A 595 25.05 44.88 -2.24
N ARG A 596 24.47 46.02 -2.61
CA ARG A 596 24.89 46.84 -3.76
C ARG A 596 25.63 48.05 -3.23
N ILE A 597 26.84 48.28 -3.75
CA ILE A 597 27.68 49.42 -3.40
C ILE A 597 27.91 50.22 -4.68
N PHE A 598 27.52 51.49 -4.68
CA PHE A 598 27.78 52.43 -5.75
C PHE A 598 28.89 53.35 -5.32
N ILE A 599 29.96 53.43 -6.10
CA ILE A 599 31.08 54.32 -5.86
C ILE A 599 31.14 55.31 -7.01
N ASN A 600 30.91 56.59 -6.68
CA ASN A 600 30.79 57.72 -7.61
C ASN A 600 32.14 58.32 -8.03
#